data_AF-A0A9W8HCZ1-F1
#
_entry.id   AF-A0A9W8HCZ1-F1
#
_cell.length_a   1.000
_cell.length_b   1.000
_cell.length_c   1.000
_cell.angle_alpha   90.00
_cell.angle_beta   90.00
_cell.angle_gamma   90.00
#
_symmetry.space_group_name_H-M   'P 1'
#
loop_
_entity.id
_entity.type
_entity.pdbx_description
1 polymer ?
#
loop_
_entity_poly.entity_id
_entity_poly.type
_entity_poly.pdbx_seq_one_letter_code
_entity_poly.pdbx_strand_id
1 'polypeptide(L)'
;MHDKDADERDAAWVAEQHPGATDAVLSCAMCFTQICFVCQRHVRFPDQFRARAVVHCRTLEHEKYVFGPRGLLVPAPDGPVPPPDALRLVVCAPCGSRVGVVDADGDYHLFGVLASF
;
A
#
# COMPACT_ATOMS: atom_id res chain seq x y z
N MET A 1 14.02 -28.20 -25.97
CA MET A 1 13.09 -27.54 -26.91
C MET A 1 12.57 -26.32 -26.18
N HIS A 2 12.89 -25.11 -26.66
CA HIS A 2 12.39 -23.86 -26.07
C HIS A 2 10.95 -23.66 -26.55
N ASP A 3 10.04 -23.38 -25.64
CA ASP A 3 8.68 -22.97 -25.97
C ASP A 3 8.74 -21.52 -26.46
N LYS A 4 8.40 -21.27 -27.72
CA LYS A 4 8.53 -19.94 -28.33
C LYS A 4 7.49 -18.96 -27.82
N ASP A 5 6.38 -19.44 -27.30
CA ASP A 5 5.24 -18.62 -26.90
C ASP A 5 5.24 -18.33 -25.39
N ALA A 6 6.24 -18.82 -24.66
CA ALA A 6 6.34 -18.63 -23.21
C ALA A 6 6.42 -17.15 -22.83
N ASP A 7 7.26 -16.38 -23.51
CA ASP A 7 7.46 -14.96 -23.26
C ASP A 7 6.16 -14.16 -23.46
N GLU A 8 5.36 -14.52 -24.46
CA GLU A 8 4.09 -13.84 -24.78
C GLU A 8 3.04 -14.10 -23.70
N ARG A 9 2.96 -15.33 -23.20
CA ARG A 9 2.06 -15.68 -22.08
C ARG A 9 2.46 -14.96 -20.80
N ASP A 10 3.75 -14.90 -20.50
CA ASP A 10 4.26 -14.23 -19.31
C ASP A 10 3.97 -12.72 -19.36
N ALA A 11 4.17 -12.07 -20.52
CA ALA A 11 3.83 -10.68 -20.72
C ALA A 11 2.32 -10.40 -20.54
N ALA A 12 1.45 -11.27 -21.06
CA ALA A 12 0.01 -11.14 -20.90
C ALA A 12 -0.42 -11.27 -19.43
N TRP A 13 0.17 -12.22 -18.70
CA TRP A 13 -0.07 -12.37 -17.27
C TRP A 13 0.38 -11.14 -16.47
N VAL A 14 1.56 -10.60 -16.76
CA VAL A 14 2.06 -9.38 -16.11
C VAL A 14 1.12 -8.19 -16.36
N ALA A 15 0.64 -8.02 -17.59
CA ALA A 15 -0.29 -6.95 -17.95
C ALA A 15 -1.63 -7.07 -17.22
N GLU A 16 -2.10 -8.30 -16.96
CA GLU A 16 -3.30 -8.57 -16.18
C GLU A 16 -3.09 -8.25 -14.69
N GLN A 17 -1.95 -8.64 -14.11
CA GLN A 17 -1.66 -8.40 -12.69
C GLN A 17 -1.35 -6.93 -12.38
N HIS A 18 -0.82 -6.18 -13.36
CA HIS A 18 -0.36 -4.81 -13.18
C HIS A 18 -0.96 -3.89 -14.26
N PRO A 19 -2.28 -3.64 -14.20
CA PRO A 19 -2.94 -2.85 -15.22
C PRO A 19 -2.58 -1.36 -15.09
N GLY A 20 -1.92 -0.84 -16.13
CA GLY A 20 -1.67 0.59 -16.30
C GLY A 20 -0.28 1.05 -15.84
N ALA A 21 -0.07 2.37 -15.95
CA ALA A 21 1.18 3.00 -15.51
C ALA A 21 1.23 3.09 -13.99
N THR A 22 2.36 2.73 -13.41
CA THR A 22 2.68 2.92 -12.00
C THR A 22 3.74 4.00 -11.85
N ASP A 23 3.64 4.81 -10.80
CA ASP A 23 4.70 5.78 -10.50
C ASP A 23 5.92 5.11 -9.86
N ALA A 24 5.73 4.00 -9.15
CA ALA A 24 6.82 3.25 -8.52
C ALA A 24 6.38 1.83 -8.15
N VAL A 25 7.37 0.96 -7.94
CA VAL A 25 7.23 -0.35 -7.32
C VAL A 25 7.72 -0.24 -5.87
N LEU A 26 6.87 -0.57 -4.89
CA LEU A 26 7.09 -0.23 -3.47
C LEU A 26 7.45 -1.44 -2.62
N SER A 27 8.52 -1.32 -1.83
CA SER A 27 9.02 -2.37 -0.93
C SER A 27 9.01 -1.92 0.53
N CYS A 28 8.83 -2.89 1.43
CA CYS A 28 8.98 -2.67 2.86
C CYS A 28 10.42 -2.20 3.18
N ALA A 29 10.57 -1.08 3.88
CA ALA A 29 11.89 -0.54 4.22
C ALA A 29 12.70 -1.39 5.20
N MET A 30 12.05 -2.30 5.94
CA MET A 30 12.72 -3.14 6.95
C MET A 30 13.21 -4.47 6.40
N CYS A 31 12.43 -5.12 5.54
CA CYS A 31 12.75 -6.47 5.04
C CYS A 31 12.78 -6.57 3.51
N PHE A 32 12.64 -5.45 2.80
CA PHE A 32 12.70 -5.35 1.34
C PHE A 32 11.66 -6.18 0.58
N THR A 33 10.70 -6.79 1.27
CA THR A 33 9.57 -7.48 0.63
C THR A 33 8.80 -6.50 -0.23
N GLN A 34 8.55 -6.87 -1.49
CA GLN A 34 7.69 -6.11 -2.38
C GLN A 34 6.27 -6.06 -1.83
N ILE A 35 5.66 -4.88 -1.70
CA ILE A 35 4.32 -4.74 -1.11
C ILE A 35 3.30 -4.11 -2.07
N CYS A 36 3.76 -3.44 -3.13
CA CYS A 36 2.86 -2.86 -4.12
C CYS A 36 3.57 -2.72 -5.47
N PHE A 37 2.83 -2.98 -6.55
CA PHE A 37 3.33 -2.89 -7.93
C PHE A 37 2.69 -1.74 -8.71
N VAL A 38 1.45 -1.37 -8.38
CA VAL A 38 0.70 -0.28 -9.03
C VAL A 38 0.31 0.75 -8.00
N CYS A 39 0.95 1.91 -8.05
CA CYS A 39 0.68 3.02 -7.15
C CYS A 39 0.77 4.37 -7.85
N GLN A 40 0.19 5.38 -7.21
CA GLN A 40 0.25 6.79 -7.60
C GLN A 40 0.95 7.57 -6.50
N ARG A 41 1.95 8.38 -6.86
CA ARG A 41 2.69 9.23 -5.92
C ARG A 41 1.85 10.45 -5.54
N HIS A 42 1.84 10.77 -4.25
CA HIS A 42 1.12 11.94 -3.77
C HIS A 42 1.81 13.23 -4.25
N VAL A 43 1.04 14.18 -4.81
CA VAL A 43 1.58 15.42 -5.40
C VAL A 43 2.33 16.29 -4.38
N ARG A 44 1.82 16.36 -3.15
CA ARG A 44 2.40 17.19 -2.07
C ARG A 44 3.52 16.50 -1.30
N PHE A 45 3.51 15.17 -1.25
CA PHE A 45 4.37 14.37 -0.37
C PHE A 45 5.01 13.26 -1.20
N PRO A 46 6.18 13.52 -1.80
CA PRO A 46 6.79 12.61 -2.77
C PRO A 46 7.16 11.24 -2.21
N ASP A 47 7.25 11.12 -0.88
CA ASP A 47 7.53 9.92 -0.11
C ASP A 47 6.27 9.11 0.25
N GLN A 48 5.09 9.59 -0.16
CA GLN A 48 3.80 8.95 0.10
C GLN A 48 3.13 8.52 -1.20
N PHE A 49 2.48 7.35 -1.14
CA PHE A 49 1.90 6.71 -2.32
C PHE A 49 0.48 6.23 -2.01
N ARG A 50 -0.39 6.30 -3.01
CA ARG A 50 -1.74 5.74 -2.97
C ARG A 50 -1.83 4.51 -3.86
N ALA A 51 -2.46 3.46 -3.38
CA ALA A 51 -2.64 2.22 -4.13
C ALA A 51 -4.04 1.62 -3.91
N ARG A 52 -4.52 0.88 -4.91
CA ARG A 52 -5.79 0.12 -4.85
C ARG A 52 -5.61 -1.28 -4.26
N ALA A 53 -4.40 -1.82 -4.37
CA ALA A 53 -4.09 -3.16 -3.92
C ALA A 53 -2.65 -3.22 -3.39
N VAL A 54 -2.47 -4.06 -2.37
CA VAL A 54 -1.18 -4.38 -1.77
C VAL A 54 -1.02 -5.88 -1.68
N VAL A 55 0.22 -6.35 -1.72
CA VAL A 55 0.60 -7.75 -1.54
C VAL A 55 1.44 -7.89 -0.27
N HIS A 56 1.44 -9.08 0.32
CA HIS A 56 2.28 -9.39 1.50
C HIS A 56 2.08 -8.42 2.68
N CYS A 57 0.88 -7.85 2.81
CA CYS A 57 0.48 -6.94 3.88
C CYS A 57 -0.70 -7.49 4.69
N ARG A 58 -0.84 -7.04 5.93
CA ARG A 58 -2.00 -7.30 6.79
C ARG A 58 -2.58 -5.99 7.28
N THR A 59 -3.90 -5.92 7.36
CA THR A 59 -4.62 -4.79 7.95
C THR A 59 -4.99 -5.11 9.38
N LEU A 60 -4.69 -4.21 10.31
CA LEU A 60 -5.08 -4.34 11.71
C LEU A 60 -6.44 -3.66 11.91
N GLU A 61 -7.50 -4.46 12.03
CA GLU A 61 -8.88 -3.97 12.08
C GLU A 61 -9.22 -3.21 13.37
N HIS A 62 -8.55 -3.57 14.47
CA HIS A 62 -8.78 -3.01 15.79
C HIS A 62 -8.02 -1.69 16.02
N GLU A 63 -6.96 -1.43 15.25
CA GLU A 63 -6.17 -0.21 15.37
C GLU A 63 -6.64 0.85 14.37
N LYS A 64 -7.53 1.73 14.83
CA LYS A 64 -8.05 2.85 14.05
C LYS A 64 -7.24 4.12 14.36
N TYR A 65 -6.89 4.84 13.31
CA TYR A 65 -6.16 6.11 13.35
C TYR A 65 -6.93 7.19 12.60
N VAL A 66 -6.65 8.45 12.90
CA VAL A 66 -7.10 9.62 12.13
C VAL A 66 -5.92 10.55 11.91
N PHE A 67 -6.00 11.42 10.91
CA PHE A 67 -5.01 12.48 10.74
C PHE A 67 -5.30 13.62 11.72
N GLY A 68 -4.40 13.81 12.68
CA GLY A 68 -4.49 14.91 13.62
C GLY A 68 -4.24 16.28 12.95
N PRO A 69 -4.40 17.39 13.70
CA PRO A 69 -4.29 18.76 13.17
C PRO A 69 -2.91 19.11 12.58
N ARG A 70 -1.87 18.31 12.87
CA ARG A 70 -0.53 18.45 12.29
C ARG A 70 -0.25 17.50 11.12
N GLY A 71 -1.26 16.76 10.64
CA GLY A 71 -1.09 15.71 9.64
C GLY A 71 -0.42 14.43 10.16
N LEU A 72 -0.25 14.33 11.48
CA LEU A 72 0.28 13.13 12.13
C LEU A 72 -0.83 12.11 12.33
N LEU A 73 -0.54 10.83 12.10
CA LEU A 73 -1.43 9.74 12.46
C LEU A 73 -1.52 9.64 13.98
N VAL A 74 -2.73 9.83 14.50
CA VAL A 74 -3.04 9.68 15.92
C VAL A 74 -4.10 8.60 16.10
N PRO A 75 -4.12 7.87 17.23
CA PRO A 75 -5.18 6.92 17.51
C PRO A 75 -6.54 7.61 17.42
N ALA A 76 -7.51 6.96 16.77
CA ALA A 76 -8.86 7.46 16.72
C ALA A 76 -9.45 7.53 18.14
N PRO A 77 -10.25 8.54 18.47
CA PRO A 77 -10.87 8.64 19.79
C PRO A 77 -11.78 7.44 20.05
N ASP A 78 -11.74 6.93 21.28
CA ASP A 78 -12.61 5.84 21.71
C ASP A 78 -14.07 6.33 21.74
N GLY A 79 -14.91 5.72 20.91
CA GLY A 79 -16.32 6.06 20.79
C GLY A 79 -17.15 4.94 20.17
N PRO A 80 -18.46 4.91 20.43
CA PRO A 80 -19.34 3.86 19.89
C PRO A 80 -19.46 3.92 18.36
N VAL A 81 -19.21 5.08 17.76
CA VAL A 81 -19.21 5.28 16.31
C VAL A 81 -17.81 5.68 15.87
N PRO A 82 -17.15 4.91 15.00
CA PRO A 82 -15.85 5.30 14.47
C PRO A 82 -16.00 6.54 13.58
N PRO A 83 -14.99 7.43 13.55
CA PRO A 83 -14.98 8.56 12.65
C PRO A 83 -15.13 8.12 11.18
N PRO A 84 -15.77 8.93 10.32
CA PRO A 84 -15.90 8.61 8.89
C PRO A 84 -14.53 8.58 8.19
N ASP A 85 -13.54 9.30 8.73
CA ASP A 85 -12.15 9.35 8.31
C ASP A 85 -11.25 8.37 9.06
N ALA A 86 -11.82 7.35 9.70
CA ALA A 86 -11.04 6.32 10.39
C ALA A 86 -10.21 5.49 9.41
N LEU A 87 -8.92 5.44 9.66
CA LEU A 87 -7.91 4.73 8.89
C LEU A 87 -7.51 3.48 9.66
N ARG A 88 -7.42 2.34 8.98
CA ARG A 88 -6.92 1.09 9.58
C ARG A 88 -5.44 0.94 9.28
N LEU A 89 -4.66 0.55 10.28
CA LEU A 89 -3.22 0.39 10.09
C LEU A 89 -2.88 -0.79 9.18
N VAL A 90 -1.92 -0.60 8.29
CA VAL A 90 -1.41 -1.63 7.38
C VAL A 90 0.04 -1.94 7.73
N VAL A 91 0.32 -3.22 7.94
CA VAL A 91 1.65 -3.73 8.31
C VAL A 91 2.15 -4.73 7.29
N CYS A 92 3.47 -4.79 7.13
CA CYS A 92 4.15 -5.82 6.37
C CYS A 92 3.89 -7.18 7.03
N ALA A 93 3.40 -8.17 6.28
CA ALA A 93 3.07 -9.47 6.84
C ALA A 93 4.31 -10.25 7.32
N PRO A 94 5.44 -10.26 6.58
CA PRO A 94 6.68 -10.91 7.02
C PRO A 94 7.32 -10.33 8.29
N CYS A 95 7.52 -9.02 8.37
CA CYS A 95 8.31 -8.41 9.45
C CYS A 95 7.50 -7.61 10.46
N GLY A 96 6.20 -7.36 10.20
CA GLY A 96 5.32 -6.60 11.09
C GLY A 96 5.54 -5.09 11.09
N SER A 97 6.47 -4.56 10.29
CA SER A 97 6.69 -3.10 10.21
C SER A 97 5.44 -2.39 9.69
N ARG A 98 5.18 -1.18 10.18
CA ARG A 98 4.14 -0.31 9.63
C ARG A 98 4.55 0.15 8.24
N VAL A 99 3.64 0.01 7.27
CA VAL A 99 3.89 0.38 5.86
C VAL A 99 2.84 1.32 5.30
N GLY A 100 1.76 1.58 6.05
CA GLY A 100 0.73 2.50 5.62
C GLY A 100 -0.54 2.41 6.45
N VAL A 101 -1.60 2.97 5.90
CA VAL A 101 -2.98 2.84 6.38
C VAL A 101 -3.93 2.62 5.21
N VAL A 102 -5.13 2.11 5.49
CA VAL A 102 -6.20 1.96 4.51
C VAL A 102 -7.45 2.66 5.00
N ASP A 103 -8.11 3.42 4.12
CA ASP A 103 -9.36 4.11 4.43
C ASP A 103 -10.59 3.19 4.34
N ALA A 104 -11.77 3.80 4.49
CA ALA A 104 -13.05 3.11 4.40
C ALA A 104 -13.41 2.71 2.95
N ASP A 105 -12.89 3.44 1.96
CA ASP A 105 -13.09 3.18 0.53
C ASP A 105 -12.16 2.07 0.01
N GLY A 106 -11.22 1.63 0.84
CA GLY A 106 -10.26 0.56 0.53
C GLY A 106 -9.01 1.06 -0.19
N ASP A 107 -8.78 2.36 -0.23
CA ASP A 107 -7.55 2.93 -0.77
C ASP A 107 -6.43 2.91 0.28
N TYR A 108 -5.28 2.40 -0.14
CA TYR A 108 -4.09 2.28 0.68
C TYR A 108 -3.25 3.56 0.55
N HIS A 109 -2.89 4.14 1.69
CA HIS A 109 -1.97 5.27 1.81
C HIS A 109 -0.67 4.74 2.43
N LEU A 110 0.34 4.57 1.59
CA LEU A 110 1.62 3.93 1.91
C LEU A 110 2.69 4.98 2.20
N PHE A 111 3.46 4.74 3.26
CA PHE A 111 4.54 5.62 3.73
C PHE A 111 5.57 4.82 4.53
N GLY A 112 6.80 5.32 4.64
CA GLY A 112 7.90 4.56 5.25
C GLY A 112 8.29 3.32 4.41
N VAL A 113 8.17 3.46 3.09
CA VAL A 113 8.42 2.41 2.09
C VAL A 113 9.57 2.84 1.18
N LEU A 114 10.22 1.88 0.54
CA LEU A 114 11.23 2.13 -0.49
C LEU A 114 10.56 2.13 -1.86
N ALA A 115 10.78 3.16 -2.65
CA ALA A 115 10.25 3.29 -3.99
C ALA A 115 11.35 3.00 -5.03
N SER A 116 11.04 2.11 -5.97
CA SER A 116 11.86 1.81 -7.15
C SER A 116 11.13 2.29 -8.41
N PHE A 117 11.84 2.98 -9.31
CA PHE A 117 11.32 3.61 -10.52
C PHE A 117 11.88 2.94 -11.78
#